data_AF-A0A0I9UA68-F1
#
_entry.id   AF-A0A0I9UA68-F1
#
_cell.length_a   1.000
_cell.length_b   1.000
_cell.length_c   1.000
_cell.angle_alpha   90.00
_cell.angle_beta   90.00
_cell.angle_gamma   90.00
#
_symmetry.space_group_name_H-M   'P 1'
#
loop_
_entity.id
_entity.type
_entity.pdbx_description
1 polymer ?
#
loop_
_entity_poly.entity_id
_entity_poly.type
_entity_poly.pdbx_seq_one_letter_code
_entity_poly.pdbx_strand_id
1 'polypeptide(L)' 'MTNKTPQLHEAHLQIVKGQPTDQELAALIAVLGSIGGASRVEQPEPTRWGLPVDKLRYPVFSWQRITLHEMAHMRR' A
#
# COMPACT_ATOMS: atom_id res chain seq x y z
N MET A 1 10.97 35.79 -2.59
CA MET A 1 11.74 34.65 -2.05
C MET A 1 11.38 34.48 -0.58
N THR A 2 10.50 33.53 -0.24
CA THR A 2 10.25 33.17 1.17
C THR A 2 10.81 31.79 1.40
N ASN A 3 12.04 31.72 1.91
CA ASN A 3 12.67 30.48 2.32
C ASN A 3 11.92 29.95 3.55
N LYS A 4 11.14 28.88 3.37
CA LYS A 4 10.59 28.10 4.49
C LYS A 4 11.68 27.15 4.96
N THR A 5 12.29 27.46 6.09
CA THR A 5 13.15 26.51 6.81
C THR A 5 12.32 25.26 7.14
N PRO A 6 12.79 24.04 6.83
CA PRO A 6 12.06 22.83 7.19
C PRO A 6 12.02 22.75 8.73
N GLN A 7 10.81 22.72 9.28
CA GLN A 7 10.61 22.48 10.70
C GLN A 7 11.06 21.05 11.00
N LEU A 8 12.11 20.90 11.81
CA LEU A 8 12.58 19.60 12.25
C LEU A 8 11.61 19.09 13.31
N HIS A 9 10.73 18.15 12.94
CA HIS A 9 9.78 17.56 13.87
C HIS A 9 10.56 16.80 14.96
N GLU A 10 10.40 17.18 16.22
CA GLU A 10 10.99 16.46 17.35
C GLU A 10 10.38 15.06 17.45
N ALA A 11 11.22 14.05 17.70
CA ALA A 11 10.76 12.67 17.85
C ALA A 11 10.03 12.52 19.19
N HIS A 12 8.68 12.49 19.16
CA HIS A 12 7.85 12.34 20.36
C HIS A 12 7.89 10.95 21.01
N LEU A 13 8.62 9.99 20.42
CA LEU A 13 8.74 8.62 20.91
C LEU A 13 10.21 8.28 21.10
N GLN A 14 10.57 7.88 22.31
CA GLN A 14 11.91 7.41 22.65
C GLN A 14 11.92 5.88 22.75
N ILE A 15 12.77 5.24 21.95
CA ILE A 15 13.01 3.79 22.05
C ILE A 15 13.92 3.56 23.26
N VAL A 16 13.36 3.04 24.35
CA VAL A 16 14.10 2.76 25.59
C VAL A 16 14.90 1.45 25.50
N LYS A 17 14.38 0.46 24.77
CA LYS A 17 15.02 -0.83 24.52
C LYS A 17 14.74 -1.28 23.09
N GLY A 18 15.78 -1.32 22.26
CA GLY A 18 15.74 -1.85 20.90
C GLY A 18 16.37 -3.24 20.79
N GLN A 19 16.40 -3.78 19.56
CA GLN A 19 17.05 -5.06 19.21
C GLN A 19 16.54 -6.26 20.03
N PRO A 20 15.27 -6.68 19.85
CA PRO A 20 14.79 -7.91 20.47
C PRO A 20 15.63 -9.11 20.01
N THR A 21 15.78 -10.09 20.90
CA THR A 21 16.38 -11.38 20.55
C THR A 21 15.44 -12.19 19.66
N ASP A 22 16.00 -13.12 18.88
CA ASP A 22 15.20 -14.04 18.05
C ASP A 22 14.18 -14.83 18.88
N GLN A 23 14.53 -15.15 20.14
CA GLN A 23 13.65 -15.85 21.06
C GLN A 23 12.45 -14.98 21.49
N GLU A 24 12.68 -13.70 21.83
CA GLU A 24 11.61 -12.76 22.17
C GLU A 24 10.68 -12.54 20.96
N LEU A 25 11.26 -12.45 19.75
CA LEU A 25 10.48 -12.31 18.52
C LEU A 25 9.63 -13.56 18.24
N ALA A 26 10.19 -14.76 18.41
CA ALA A 26 9.48 -16.02 18.25
C ALA A 26 8.32 -16.15 19.25
N ALA A 27 8.55 -15.78 20.52
CA ALA A 27 7.50 -15.79 21.54
C ALA A 27 6.35 -14.85 21.19
N LEU A 28 6.65 -13.65 20.70
CA LEU A 28 5.62 -12.70 20.25
C LEU A 28 4.81 -13.26 19.08
N ILE A 29 5.47 -13.82 18.06
CA ILE A 29 4.79 -14.41 16.89
C ILE A 29 3.89 -15.57 17.33
N ALA A 30 4.35 -16.43 18.22
CA ALA A 30 3.58 -17.56 18.72
C ALA A 30 2.30 -17.12 19.45
N VAL A 31 2.40 -16.08 20.29
CA VAL A 31 1.23 -15.51 21.00
C VAL A 31 0.26 -14.85 20.02
N LEU A 32 0.75 -14.04 19.07
CA LEU A 32 -0.13 -13.38 18.10
C LEU A 32 -0.81 -14.41 17.17
N GLY A 33 -0.07 -15.46 16.77
CA GLY A 33 -0.58 -16.55 15.94
C GLY A 33 -1.55 -17.48 16.66
N SER A 34 -1.51 -17.57 17.99
CA SER A 34 -2.49 -18.37 18.76
C SER A 34 -3.83 -17.65 18.94
N ILE A 35 -3.83 -16.31 18.89
CA ILE A 35 -5.03 -15.47 18.99
C ILE A 35 -5.66 -15.27 17.61
N GLY A 36 -4.85 -15.16 16.57
CA GLY A 36 -5.31 -15.03 15.18
C GLY A 36 -5.71 -16.37 14.58
N GLY A 37 -7.01 -16.58 14.35
CA GLY A 37 -7.45 -17.68 13.47
C GLY A 37 -6.85 -17.49 12.07
N ALA A 38 -6.42 -18.59 11.43
CA ALA A 38 -5.94 -18.58 10.05
C ALA A 38 -7.10 -18.22 9.11
N SER A 39 -7.40 -16.92 8.98
CA SER A 39 -8.19 -16.44 7.87
C SER A 39 -7.41 -16.79 6.62
N ARG A 40 -8.02 -17.56 5.72
CA ARG A 40 -7.47 -17.82 4.41
C ARG A 40 -7.05 -16.47 3.84
N VAL A 41 -5.76 -16.30 3.59
CA VAL A 41 -5.28 -15.13 2.86
C VAL A 41 -5.97 -15.21 1.52
N GLU A 42 -6.99 -14.36 1.31
CA GLU A 42 -7.60 -14.24 0.00
C GLU A 42 -6.48 -13.91 -0.98
N GLN A 43 -6.46 -14.63 -2.10
CA GLN A 43 -5.49 -14.37 -3.16
C GLN A 43 -5.54 -12.86 -3.44
N PRO A 44 -4.39 -12.17 -3.49
CA PRO A 44 -4.39 -10.74 -3.80
C PRO A 44 -5.15 -10.54 -5.11
N GLU A 45 -6.19 -9.71 -5.07
CA GLU A 45 -6.88 -9.31 -6.28
C GLU A 45 -5.84 -8.75 -7.26
N PRO A 46 -5.86 -9.18 -8.54
CA PRO A 46 -4.90 -8.68 -9.51
C PRO A 46 -4.97 -7.15 -9.56
N THR A 47 -3.80 -6.52 -9.54
CA THR A 47 -3.73 -5.06 -9.54
C THR A 47 -4.40 -4.50 -10.79
N ARG A 48 -5.38 -3.62 -10.58
CA ARG A 48 -6.02 -2.85 -11.64
C ARG A 48 -5.23 -1.60 -12.02
N TRP A 49 -4.09 -1.37 -11.36
CA TRP A 49 -3.23 -0.22 -11.65
C TRP A 49 -2.30 -0.51 -12.82
N GLY A 50 -2.17 0.45 -13.73
CA GLY A 50 -1.20 0.38 -14.83
C GLY A 50 -1.62 -0.55 -15.97
N LEU A 51 -2.92 -0.70 -16.17
CA LEU A 51 -3.46 -1.43 -17.32
C LEU A 51 -2.96 -0.78 -18.62
N PRO A 52 -2.86 -1.54 -19.73
CA PRO A 52 -2.42 -0.99 -21.02
C PRO A 52 -3.20 0.27 -21.44
N VAL A 53 -4.49 0.36 -21.09
CA VAL A 53 -5.34 1.52 -21.37
C VAL A 53 -4.85 2.80 -20.69
N ASP A 54 -4.23 2.70 -19.51
CA ASP A 54 -3.72 3.84 -18.75
C ASP A 54 -2.48 4.47 -19.41
N LYS A 55 -1.82 3.73 -20.30
CA LYS A 55 -0.63 4.16 -21.03
C LYS A 55 -0.95 4.81 -22.38
N LEU A 56 -2.23 4.83 -22.78
CA LEU A 56 -2.64 5.40 -24.07
C LEU A 56 -2.53 6.93 -24.06
N ARG A 57 -1.80 7.46 -25.04
CA ARG A 57 -1.61 8.91 -25.23
C ARG A 57 -2.70 9.52 -26.12
N TYR A 58 -3.96 9.16 -25.87
CA TYR A 58 -5.09 9.84 -26.49
C TYR A 58 -5.46 11.10 -25.69
N PRO A 59 -5.98 12.14 -26.35
CA PRO A 59 -6.60 13.28 -25.67
C PRO A 59 -7.67 12.83 -24.67
N VAL A 60 -7.86 13.60 -23.59
CA VAL A 60 -8.77 13.24 -22.48
C VAL A 60 -10.22 13.05 -22.95
N PHE A 61 -10.63 13.79 -23.98
CA PHE A 61 -11.96 13.74 -24.58
C PHE A 61 -12.09 12.69 -25.70
N SER A 62 -11.07 11.86 -25.94
CA SER A 62 -11.15 10.80 -26.95
C SER A 62 -12.13 9.73 -26.49
N TRP A 63 -13.20 9.54 -27.27
CA TRP A 63 -14.16 8.45 -27.06
C TRP A 63 -13.50 7.08 -27.04
N GLN A 64 -12.45 6.85 -27.86
CA GLN A 64 -11.69 5.59 -27.84
C GLN A 64 -11.05 5.35 -26.46
N ARG A 65 -10.48 6.38 -25.83
CA ARG A 65 -9.86 6.28 -24.51
C ARG A 65 -10.90 6.07 -23.41
N ILE A 66 -12.00 6.82 -23.48
CA ILE A 66 -13.11 6.74 -22.51
C ILE A 66 -13.70 5.33 -22.51
N THR A 67 -14.06 4.80 -23.69
CA THR A 67 -14.67 3.48 -23.82
C THR A 67 -13.74 2.37 -23.33
N LEU A 68 -12.46 2.38 -23.74
CA LEU A 68 -11.51 1.35 -23.30
C LEU A 68 -11.28 1.40 -21.77
N HIS A 69 -11.25 2.59 -21.18
CA HIS A 69 -11.05 2.75 -19.75
C HIS A 69 -12.27 2.25 -18.96
N GLU A 70 -13.48 2.53 -19.45
CA GLU A 70 -14.72 2.01 -18.87
C GLU A 70 -14.80 0.48 -18.96
N MET A 71 -14.44 -0.10 -20.10
CA MET A 71 -14.41 -1.56 -20.25
C MET A 71 -13.38 -2.24 -19.34
N ALA A 72 -12.21 -1.63 -19.15
CA ALA A 72 -11.10 -2.23 -18.40
C ALA A 72 -11.23 -2.06 -16.88
N HIS A 73 -11.80 -0.93 -16.42
CA HIS A 73 -11.86 -0.60 -14.99
C HIS A 73 -13.25 -0.74 -14.37
N MET A 74 -14.33 -0.51 -15.14
CA MET A 74 -15.68 -0.38 -14.58
C MET A 74 -16.57 -1.60 -14.83
N ARG A 75 -16.38 -2.33 -15.93
CA ARG A 75 -17.15 -3.55 -16.19
C ARG A 75 -16.59 -4.73 -15.37
N ARG A 76 -17.46 -5.33 -14.55
CA ARG A 76 -17.23 -6.56 -13.80
C ARG A 76 -17.91 -7.72 -14.51
#